data_AF-A0AAW6MB67-F1
#
_entry.id   AF-A0AAW6MB67-F1
#
_cell.length_a   1.000
_cell.length_b   1.000
_cell.length_c   1.000
_cell.angle_alpha   90.00
_cell.angle_beta   90.00
_cell.angle_gamma   90.00
#
_symmetry.space_group_name_H-M   'P 1'
#
loop_
_entity.id
_entity.type
_entity.pdbx_description
1 polymer ?
#
loop_
_entity_poly.entity_id
_entity_poly.type
_entity_poly.pdbx_seq_one_letter_code
_entity_poly.pdbx_strand_id
1 'polypeptide(L)'
;DDISANDIKQIDVMKDAASSAIYGARSANGVILITTKSGESGKPRVDARYQHSFYTVARKLPHVNAFESRLSMAASDLNNPSKTLEKFSARTDSVGMQYS
;
A
#
# COMPACT_ATOMS: atom_id res chain seq x y z
N ASP A 1 10.12 16.92 -10.82
CA ASP A 1 10.27 16.38 -12.18
C ASP A 1 10.32 14.87 -12.14
N ASP A 2 9.25 14.23 -12.57
CA ASP A 2 9.15 12.78 -12.72
C ASP A 2 9.43 12.41 -14.18
N ILE A 3 10.43 11.56 -14.40
CA ILE A 3 10.67 10.96 -15.72
C ILE A 3 9.72 9.79 -15.91
N SER A 4 8.88 9.86 -16.95
CA SER A 4 7.99 8.75 -17.31
C SER A 4 8.83 7.57 -17.81
N ALA A 5 8.64 6.38 -17.21
CA ALA A 5 9.35 5.17 -17.63
C ALA A 5 9.10 4.80 -19.10
N ASN A 6 8.02 5.29 -19.70
CA ASN A 6 7.72 5.08 -21.11
C ASN A 6 8.68 5.81 -22.05
N ASP A 7 9.31 6.88 -21.58
CA ASP A 7 10.22 7.71 -22.37
C ASP A 7 11.68 7.27 -22.25
N ILE A 8 11.94 6.27 -21.40
CA ILE A 8 13.25 5.67 -21.24
C ILE A 8 13.50 4.70 -22.40
N LYS A 9 14.61 4.89 -23.10
CA LYS A 9 15.12 3.98 -24.12
C LYS A 9 15.99 2.90 -23.48
N GLN A 10 16.93 3.29 -22.63
CA GLN A 10 17.90 2.37 -22.02
C GLN A 10 18.38 2.89 -20.66
N ILE A 11 18.62 1.95 -19.73
CA ILE A 11 19.18 2.22 -18.41
C ILE A 11 20.46 1.39 -18.29
N ASP A 12 21.59 2.07 -18.17
CA ASP A 12 22.89 1.43 -17.92
C ASP A 12 23.36 1.77 -16.51
N VAL A 13 23.69 0.76 -15.72
CA VAL A 13 24.14 0.92 -14.33
C VAL A 13 25.63 0.60 -14.25
N MET A 14 26.44 1.63 -14.00
CA MET A 14 27.88 1.48 -13.81
C MET A 14 28.18 1.20 -12.34
N LYS A 15 28.60 -0.05 -12.09
CA LYS A 15 28.92 -0.55 -10.74
C LYS A 15 30.40 -0.51 -10.41
N ASP A 16 31.27 -0.46 -11.42
CA ASP A 16 32.72 -0.40 -11.24
C ASP A 16 33.22 1.06 -11.31
N ALA A 17 34.23 1.36 -10.49
CA ALA A 17 34.76 2.69 -10.29
C ALA A 17 35.44 3.25 -11.55
N ALA A 18 36.03 2.38 -12.39
CA ALA A 18 36.72 2.79 -13.61
C ALA A 18 35.78 3.42 -14.65
N SER A 19 34.59 2.84 -14.87
CA SER A 19 33.58 3.40 -15.80
C SER A 19 32.88 4.65 -15.24
N SER A 20 32.85 4.78 -13.93
CA SER A 20 32.20 5.87 -13.18
C SER A 20 33.11 7.12 -13.02
N ALA A 21 34.45 6.94 -13.06
CA ALA A 21 35.45 7.98 -12.83
C ALA A 21 35.45 9.11 -13.88
N ILE A 22 35.03 8.82 -15.12
CA ILE A 22 34.87 9.84 -16.19
C ILE A 22 33.89 10.94 -15.78
N TYR A 23 32.92 10.64 -14.91
CA TYR A 23 31.84 11.55 -14.52
C TYR A 23 32.10 12.31 -13.20
N GLY A 24 33.31 12.20 -12.63
CA GLY A 24 33.80 13.03 -11.52
C GLY A 24 33.54 12.49 -10.11
N ALA A 25 33.85 13.30 -9.10
CA ALA A 25 33.89 12.87 -7.70
C ALA A 25 32.54 12.38 -7.12
N ARG A 26 31.42 12.78 -7.73
CA ARG A 26 30.07 12.35 -7.31
C ARG A 26 29.75 10.91 -7.72
N SER A 27 30.56 10.31 -8.58
CA SER A 27 30.39 8.93 -9.05
C SER A 27 30.91 7.87 -8.08
N ALA A 28 31.41 8.26 -6.90
CA ALA A 28 31.95 7.35 -5.89
C ALA A 28 30.94 6.28 -5.42
N ASN A 29 29.64 6.56 -5.51
CA ASN A 29 28.55 5.63 -5.16
C ASN A 29 27.99 4.84 -6.37
N GLY A 30 28.60 4.97 -7.54
CA GLY A 30 28.10 4.43 -8.81
C GLY A 30 27.23 5.41 -9.60
N VAL A 31 27.05 5.15 -10.89
CA VAL A 31 26.33 6.03 -11.83
C VAL A 31 25.24 5.24 -12.56
N ILE A 32 24.08 5.85 -12.73
CA ILE A 32 22.99 5.33 -13.57
C ILE A 32 22.87 6.25 -14.78
N LEU A 33 23.18 5.74 -15.96
CA LEU A 33 23.01 6.43 -17.22
C LEU A 33 21.63 6.10 -17.80
N ILE A 34 20.80 7.13 -17.95
CA ILE A 34 19.45 7.01 -18.53
C ILE A 34 19.48 7.65 -19.91
N THR A 35 19.25 6.84 -20.95
CA THR A 35 19.05 7.33 -22.31
C THR A 35 17.56 7.42 -22.57
N THR A 36 17.05 8.60 -22.94
CA THR A 36 15.65 8.80 -23.33
C THR A 36 15.43 8.55 -24.81
N LYS A 37 14.18 8.28 -25.20
CA LYS A 37 13.79 8.16 -26.61
C LYS A 37 13.84 9.54 -27.26
N SER A 38 14.68 9.69 -28.28
CA SER A 38 14.74 10.87 -29.15
C SER A 38 14.08 10.56 -30.50
N GLY A 39 13.58 11.59 -31.18
CA GLY A 39 13.01 11.44 -32.53
C GLY A 39 14.05 10.87 -33.51
N GLU A 40 13.65 9.86 -34.28
CA GLU A 40 14.49 9.24 -35.31
C GLU A 40 14.18 9.87 -36.67
N SER A 41 15.21 10.15 -37.47
CA SER A 41 15.03 10.74 -38.80
C SER A 41 14.43 9.71 -39.75
N GLY A 42 13.20 9.94 -40.23
CA GLY A 42 12.48 8.97 -41.05
C GLY A 42 10.96 9.12 -40.99
N LYS A 43 10.24 8.07 -41.40
CA LYS A 43 8.77 8.06 -41.37
C LYS A 43 8.27 8.06 -39.92
N PRO A 44 7.31 8.91 -39.56
CA PRO A 44 6.78 8.95 -38.20
C PRO A 44 6.14 7.60 -37.83
N ARG A 45 6.54 7.04 -36.69
CA ARG A 45 5.96 5.84 -36.11
C ARG A 45 5.10 6.24 -34.92
N VAL A 46 3.83 5.83 -34.93
CA VAL A 46 2.88 6.10 -33.85
C VAL A 46 2.54 4.78 -33.19
N ASP A 47 2.95 4.62 -31.93
CA ASP A 47 2.63 3.46 -31.11
C ASP A 47 1.62 3.88 -30.04
N ALA A 48 0.41 3.31 -30.07
CA ALA A 48 -0.64 3.57 -29.08
C ALA A 48 -0.78 2.36 -28.15
N ARG A 49 -0.82 2.61 -26.83
CA ARG A 49 -0.95 1.56 -25.81
C ARG A 49 -2.18 1.82 -24.94
N TYR A 50 -3.10 0.86 -24.90
CA TYR A 50 -4.26 0.87 -24.02
C TYR A 50 -4.06 -0.20 -22.93
N GLN A 51 -4.17 0.19 -21.67
CA GLN A 51 -4.03 -0.72 -20.53
C GLN A 51 -5.20 -0.54 -19.56
N HIS A 52 -5.84 -1.63 -19.19
CA HIS A 52 -6.88 -1.68 -18.17
C HIS A 52 -6.45 -2.66 -17.08
N SER A 53 -6.42 -2.22 -15.83
CA SER A 53 -5.94 -3.02 -14.69
C SER A 53 -6.97 -2.99 -13.58
N PHE A 54 -7.35 -4.16 -13.09
CA PHE A 54 -8.23 -4.32 -11.94
C PHE A 54 -7.41 -4.64 -10.70
N TYR A 55 -7.68 -3.93 -9.61
CA TYR A 55 -7.03 -4.17 -8.32
C TYR A 55 -8.05 -4.78 -7.35
N THR A 56 -7.68 -5.88 -6.71
CA THR A 56 -8.40 -6.40 -5.54
C THR A 56 -7.48 -6.33 -4.34
N VAL A 57 -8.04 -6.00 -3.17
CA VAL A 57 -7.27 -5.88 -1.93
C VAL A 57 -6.83 -7.28 -1.51
N ALA A 58 -5.55 -7.61 -1.72
CA ALA A 58 -5.00 -8.95 -1.51
C ALA A 58 -5.02 -9.42 -0.04
N ARG A 59 -5.12 -8.49 0.92
CA ARG A 59 -5.26 -8.82 2.34
C ARG A 59 -6.40 -8.02 2.95
N LYS A 60 -7.61 -8.56 2.87
CA LYS A 60 -8.72 -8.10 3.70
C LYS A 60 -8.54 -8.71 5.08
N LEU A 61 -8.37 -7.89 6.12
CA LEU A 61 -8.43 -8.39 7.49
C LEU A 61 -9.80 -9.08 7.68
N PRO A 62 -9.87 -10.27 8.30
CA PRO A 62 -11.14 -10.85 8.66
C PRO A 62 -11.79 -9.93 9.71
N HIS A 63 -12.94 -9.36 9.36
CA HIS A 63 -13.75 -8.59 10.31
C HIS A 63 -14.82 -9.54 10.83
N VAL A 64 -14.97 -9.63 12.15
CA VAL A 64 -16.10 -10.34 12.75
C VAL A 64 -17.39 -9.62 12.37
N ASN A 65 -18.42 -10.38 11.99
CA ASN A 65 -19.73 -9.80 11.71
C ASN A 65 -20.33 -9.26 13.02
N ALA A 66 -21.16 -8.21 12.94
CA ALA A 66 -21.78 -7.59 14.12
C ALA A 66 -22.55 -8.61 14.99
N PHE A 67 -23.14 -9.63 14.36
CA PHE A 67 -23.81 -10.73 15.05
C PHE A 67 -22.86 -11.61 15.86
N GLU A 68 -21.71 -11.99 15.30
CA GLU A 68 -20.70 -12.82 15.98
C GLU A 68 -20.01 -12.04 17.10
N SER A 69 -19.79 -10.74 16.90
CA SER A 69 -19.30 -9.84 17.94
C SER A 69 -20.28 -9.81 19.12
N ARG A 70 -21.58 -9.63 18.85
CA ARG A 70 -22.61 -9.63 19.89
C ARG A 70 -22.74 -10.98 20.60
N LEU A 71 -22.65 -12.08 19.85
CA LEU A 71 -22.71 -13.43 20.41
C LEU A 71 -21.52 -13.73 21.32
N SER A 72 -20.30 -13.38 20.88
CA SER A 72 -19.07 -13.59 21.67
C SER A 72 -19.03 -12.70 22.91
N MET A 73 -19.54 -11.47 22.83
CA MET A 73 -19.71 -10.58 23.99
C MET A 73 -20.70 -11.16 24.99
N ALA A 74 -21.88 -11.61 24.54
CA ALA A 74 -22.88 -12.24 25.40
C ALA A 74 -22.36 -13.54 26.05
N ALA A 75 -21.61 -14.35 25.31
CA ALA A 75 -20.98 -15.56 25.85
C ALA A 75 -19.86 -15.25 26.85
N SER A 76 -19.08 -14.20 26.62
CA SER A 76 -18.03 -13.75 27.54
C SER A 76 -18.59 -13.17 28.83
N ASP A 77 -19.74 -12.48 28.74
CA ASP A 77 -20.48 -12.01 29.90
C ASP A 77 -20.99 -13.19 30.75
N LEU A 78 -21.49 -14.26 30.12
CA LEU A 78 -21.96 -15.44 30.84
C LEU A 78 -20.85 -16.16 31.62
N ASN A 79 -19.63 -16.17 31.08
CA ASN A 79 -18.48 -16.81 31.70
C ASN A 79 -17.78 -15.95 32.78
N ASN A 80 -18.16 -14.69 32.96
CA ASN A 80 -17.60 -13.80 33.98
C ASN A 80 -18.72 -13.19 34.84
N PRO A 81 -19.16 -13.86 35.91
CA PRO A 81 -20.28 -13.41 36.74
C PRO A 81 -20.02 -12.06 37.43
N SER A 82 -18.76 -11.66 37.63
CA SER A 82 -18.42 -10.34 38.17
C SER A 82 -18.78 -9.20 37.21
N LYS A 83 -18.59 -9.39 35.90
CA LYS A 83 -18.88 -8.37 34.88
C LYS A 83 -20.38 -8.20 34.63
N THR A 84 -21.15 -9.28 34.74
CA THR A 84 -22.61 -9.19 34.61
C THR A 84 -23.22 -8.43 35.78
N LEU A 85 -22.77 -8.70 37.01
CA LEU A 85 -23.17 -7.98 38.22
C LEU A 85 -22.87 -6.46 38.12
N GLU A 86 -21.71 -6.09 37.59
CA GLU A 86 -21.34 -4.68 37.37
C GLU A 86 -22.33 -3.97 36.41
N LYS A 87 -22.72 -4.60 35.30
CA LYS A 87 -23.71 -4.07 34.36
C LYS A 87 -25.11 -3.90 34.98
N PHE A 88 -25.53 -4.84 35.81
CA PHE A 88 -26.80 -4.73 36.56
C PHE A 88 -26.77 -3.59 37.57
N SER A 89 -25.64 -3.40 38.28
CA SER A 89 -25.46 -2.30 39.22
C SER A 89 -25.44 -0.92 38.54
N ALA A 90 -25.00 -0.87 37.28
CA ALA A 90 -24.85 0.36 36.51
C ALA A 90 -26.13 0.81 35.76
N ARG A 91 -27.30 0.18 35.96
CA ARG A 91 -28.58 0.50 35.26
C ARG A 91 -28.40 0.92 33.79
N THR A 92 -27.55 0.21 33.05
CA THR A 92 -27.28 0.50 31.65
C THR A 92 -27.87 -0.62 30.82
N ASP A 93 -28.78 -0.28 29.91
CA ASP A 93 -29.44 -1.26 29.06
C ASP A 93 -28.45 -1.93 28.08
N SER A 94 -28.90 -2.98 27.39
CA SER A 94 -28.12 -3.71 26.39
C SER A 94 -27.69 -2.86 25.17
N VAL A 95 -28.02 -1.56 25.14
CA VAL A 95 -27.66 -0.58 24.10
C VAL A 95 -26.67 0.46 24.62
N GLY A 96 -26.24 0.38 25.89
CA GLY A 96 -25.24 1.27 26.46
C GLY A 96 -25.79 2.63 26.91
N MET A 97 -27.12 2.81 27.01
CA MET A 97 -27.71 4.07 27.43
C MET A 97 -27.99 4.06 28.94
N GLN A 98 -27.34 4.98 29.67
CA GLN A 98 -27.63 5.22 31.08
C GLN A 98 -28.86 6.11 31.20
N TYR A 99 -29.88 5.63 31.92
CA TYR A 99 -30.99 6.48 32.36
C TYR A 99 -30.77 6.82 33.84
N SER A 100 -30.62 8.12 34.13
CA SER A 100 -30.53 8.67 35.50
C SER A 100 -31.73 8.29 36.35
#